data_AF-A0A382PLI2-F1
#
_entry.id   AF-A0A382PLI2-F1
#
_cell.length_a   1.000
_cell.length_b   1.000
_cell.length_c   1.000
_cell.angle_alpha   90.00
_cell.angle_beta   90.00
_cell.angle_gamma   90.00
#
_symmetry.space_group_name_H-M   'P 1'
#
loop_
_entity.id
_entity.type
_entity.pdbx_description
1 polymer ?
#
loop_
_entity_poly.entity_id
_entity_poly.type
_entity_poly.pdbx_seq_one_letter_code
_entity_poly.pdbx_strand_id
1 'polypeptide(L)'
;MEINDYLVVAMFASFAMLLFTGFPIAWVLGGVGVVFTGVGYYSDIYLDTMTGLDYMTLGMVVNRIYKIMDNWVLVALPMFIFMGLMLDKSGIAERMMYSMQNLFGKVRGGLAITVTLIGIILAASTGIIGASVVLLSLLSLPAMLGQGYDRS
;
A
#
# COMPACT_ATOMS: atom_id res chain seq x y z
N MET A 1 -29.78 -25.32 -16.04
CA MET A 1 -29.12 -24.29 -15.22
C MET A 1 -30.23 -23.47 -14.62
N GLU A 2 -30.24 -23.36 -13.30
CA GLU A 2 -31.17 -22.49 -12.60
C GLU A 2 -30.80 -21.01 -12.88
N ILE A 3 -31.72 -20.06 -12.69
CA ILE A 3 -31.40 -18.62 -12.87
C ILE A 3 -30.17 -18.22 -12.04
N ASN A 4 -29.97 -18.85 -10.88
CA ASN A 4 -28.82 -18.63 -10.01
C ASN A 4 -27.47 -18.93 -10.71
N ASP A 5 -27.39 -20.05 -11.43
CA ASP A 5 -26.16 -20.44 -12.14
C ASP A 5 -25.77 -19.39 -13.20
N TYR A 6 -26.76 -18.85 -13.92
CA TYR A 6 -26.54 -17.80 -14.91
C TYR A 6 -26.06 -16.50 -14.27
N LEU A 7 -26.59 -16.12 -13.11
CA LEU A 7 -26.15 -14.93 -12.37
C LEU A 7 -24.70 -15.07 -11.89
N VAL A 8 -24.33 -16.24 -11.36
CA VAL A 8 -22.96 -16.51 -10.90
C VAL A 8 -21.98 -16.46 -12.08
N VAL A 9 -22.30 -17.13 -13.19
CA VAL A 9 -21.47 -17.10 -14.40
C VAL A 9 -21.33 -15.68 -14.95
N ALA A 10 -22.42 -14.90 -14.98
CA ALA A 10 -22.38 -13.50 -15.40
C ALA A 10 -21.53 -12.63 -14.46
N MET A 11 -21.55 -12.88 -13.15
CA MET A 11 -20.71 -12.17 -12.17
C MET A 11 -19.23 -12.43 -12.42
N PHE A 12 -18.83 -13.68 -12.60
CA PHE A 12 -17.44 -14.03 -12.89
C PHE A 12 -16.98 -13.52 -14.26
N ALA A 13 -17.84 -13.62 -15.29
CA ALA A 13 -17.52 -13.15 -16.63
C ALA A 13 -17.36 -11.62 -16.68
N SER A 14 -18.25 -10.88 -16.02
CA SER A 14 -18.15 -9.41 -15.94
C SER A 14 -16.93 -8.96 -15.13
N PHE A 15 -16.62 -9.63 -14.01
CA PHE A 15 -15.39 -9.40 -13.26
C PHE A 15 -14.14 -9.60 -14.11
N ALA A 16 -14.06 -10.73 -14.82
CA ALA A 16 -12.92 -11.05 -15.68
C ALA A 16 -12.76 -10.03 -16.82
N MET A 17 -13.85 -9.65 -17.48
CA MET A 17 -13.82 -8.63 -18.54
C MET A 17 -13.37 -7.27 -18.03
N LEU A 18 -13.85 -6.85 -16.85
CA LEU A 18 -13.48 -5.56 -16.27
C LEU A 18 -12.01 -5.51 -15.82
N LEU A 19 -11.39 -6.63 -15.45
CA LEU A 19 -9.96 -6.65 -15.15
C LEU A 19 -9.10 -6.25 -16.37
N PHE A 20 -9.52 -6.58 -17.58
CA PHE A 20 -8.77 -6.22 -18.80
C PHE A 20 -8.87 -4.73 -19.17
N THR A 21 -9.78 -3.98 -18.54
CA THR A 21 -9.92 -2.53 -18.80
C THR A 21 -8.85 -1.69 -18.10
N GLY A 22 -7.98 -2.30 -17.29
CA GLY A 22 -6.89 -1.61 -16.59
C GLY A 22 -7.33 -0.78 -15.38
N PHE A 23 -8.61 -0.82 -15.01
CA PHE A 23 -9.10 -0.21 -13.78
C PHE A 23 -8.49 -0.86 -12.54
N PRO A 24 -8.25 -0.11 -11.44
CA PRO A 24 -7.71 -0.69 -10.22
C PRO A 24 -8.62 -1.80 -9.67
N ILE A 25 -8.02 -2.95 -9.36
CA ILE A 25 -8.71 -4.20 -8.99
C ILE A 25 -9.69 -4.01 -7.83
N ALA A 26 -9.35 -3.15 -6.86
CA ALA A 26 -10.21 -2.85 -5.71
C ALA A 26 -11.59 -2.30 -6.12
N TRP A 27 -11.62 -1.39 -7.11
CA TRP A 27 -12.86 -0.82 -7.61
C TRP A 27 -13.66 -1.81 -8.43
N VAL A 28 -12.98 -2.67 -9.18
CA VAL A 28 -13.64 -3.72 -9.98
C VAL A 28 -14.28 -4.77 -9.06
N LEU A 29 -13.55 -5.27 -8.05
CA LEU A 29 -14.07 -6.22 -7.06
C LEU A 29 -15.26 -5.64 -6.27
N GLY A 30 -15.11 -4.42 -5.76
CA GLY A 30 -16.17 -3.75 -5.01
C GLY A 30 -17.40 -3.46 -5.87
N GLY A 31 -17.19 -2.90 -7.06
CA GLY A 31 -18.27 -2.51 -7.98
C GLY A 31 -19.07 -3.71 -8.48
N VAL A 32 -18.40 -4.74 -8.99
CA VAL A 32 -19.08 -5.97 -9.45
C VAL A 32 -19.80 -6.64 -8.29
N GLY A 33 -19.18 -6.71 -7.11
CA GLY A 33 -19.81 -7.24 -5.90
C GLY A 33 -21.11 -6.51 -5.55
N VAL A 34 -21.09 -5.18 -5.49
CA VAL A 34 -22.28 -4.38 -5.16
C VAL A 34 -23.37 -4.50 -6.22
N VAL A 35 -23.01 -4.44 -7.51
CA VAL A 35 -23.97 -4.53 -8.62
C VAL A 35 -24.67 -5.89 -8.62
N PHE A 36 -23.92 -6.99 -8.54
CA PHE A 36 -24.50 -8.34 -8.53
C PHE A 36 -25.24 -8.66 -7.23
N THR A 37 -24.85 -8.05 -6.12
CA THR A 37 -25.61 -8.14 -4.86
C THR A 37 -26.98 -7.48 -5.00
N GLY A 38 -27.05 -6.29 -5.63
CA GLY A 38 -28.32 -5.62 -5.92
C GLY A 38 -29.18 -6.42 -6.90
N VAL A 39 -28.59 -6.90 -8.00
CA VAL A 39 -29.30 -7.75 -8.98
C VAL A 39 -29.80 -9.05 -8.34
N GLY A 40 -29.00 -9.69 -7.49
CA GLY A 40 -29.39 -10.89 -6.74
C GLY A 40 -30.56 -10.65 -5.80
N TYR A 41 -30.54 -9.56 -5.04
CA TYR A 41 -31.65 -9.16 -4.16
C TYR A 41 -32.97 -8.95 -4.92
N TYR A 42 -32.93 -8.26 -6.07
CA TYR A 42 -34.12 -8.08 -6.91
C TYR A 42 -34.56 -9.38 -7.60
N SER A 43 -33.63 -10.26 -7.97
CA SER A 43 -33.94 -11.57 -8.56
C SER A 43 -34.63 -12.51 -7.57
N ASP A 44 -34.28 -12.45 -6.29
CA ASP A 44 -34.93 -13.21 -5.20
C ASP A 44 -36.41 -12.80 -5.07
N ILE A 45 -36.71 -11.50 -5.13
CA ILE A 45 -38.07 -10.95 -4.97
C ILE A 45 -38.99 -11.19 -6.18
N TYR A 46 -38.47 -11.07 -7.40
CA TYR A 46 -39.29 -11.06 -8.63
C TYR A 46 -39.21 -12.35 -9.47
N LEU A 47 -38.14 -13.13 -9.35
CA LEU A 47 -37.84 -14.28 -10.21
C LEU A 47 -37.80 -15.62 -9.46
N ASP A 48 -38.26 -15.65 -8.20
CA ASP A 48 -38.35 -16.84 -7.34
C ASP A 48 -37.00 -17.60 -7.24
N THR A 49 -35.92 -16.82 -7.18
CA THR A 49 -34.55 -17.35 -7.21
C THR A 49 -34.06 -17.61 -5.79
N MET A 50 -33.65 -18.83 -5.44
CA MET A 50 -33.18 -19.16 -4.09
C MET A 50 -31.72 -18.71 -3.84
N THR A 51 -31.44 -17.41 -3.96
CA THR A 51 -30.10 -16.84 -3.74
C THR A 51 -29.75 -16.68 -2.26
N GLY A 52 -30.75 -16.59 -1.37
CA GLY A 52 -30.54 -16.47 0.07
C GLY A 52 -29.99 -15.10 0.50
N LEU A 53 -30.09 -14.11 -0.39
CA LEU A 53 -29.62 -12.75 -0.18
C LEU A 53 -30.74 -11.90 0.45
N ASP A 54 -30.98 -12.11 1.75
CA ASP A 54 -31.88 -11.28 2.54
C ASP A 54 -31.17 -10.01 3.06
N TYR A 55 -31.93 -9.02 3.49
CA TYR A 55 -31.43 -7.76 4.06
C TYR A 55 -30.49 -8.00 5.26
N MET A 56 -30.75 -9.05 6.04
CA MET A 56 -29.86 -9.48 7.13
C MET A 56 -28.52 -10.04 6.63
N THR A 57 -28.54 -10.77 5.51
CA THR A 57 -27.34 -11.31 4.85
C THR A 57 -26.47 -10.18 4.28
N LEU A 58 -27.09 -9.14 3.73
CA LEU A 58 -26.41 -7.92 3.27
C LEU A 58 -25.74 -7.16 4.42
N GLY A 59 -26.41 -7.10 5.58
CA GLY A 59 -25.87 -6.50 6.79
C GLY A 59 -24.55 -7.14 7.30
N MET A 60 -24.26 -8.39 6.90
CA MET A 60 -22.98 -9.04 7.25
C MET A 60 -21.76 -8.36 6.63
N VAL A 61 -21.92 -7.59 5.54
CA VAL A 61 -20.84 -6.78 4.97
C VAL A 61 -20.27 -5.81 6.00
N VAL A 62 -21.13 -5.20 6.83
CA VAL A 62 -20.71 -4.29 7.90
C VAL A 62 -19.83 -5.03 8.91
N ASN A 63 -20.26 -6.19 9.39
CA ASN A 63 -19.47 -7.03 10.29
C ASN A 63 -18.12 -7.43 9.67
N ARG A 64 -18.10 -7.70 8.36
CA ARG A 64 -16.86 -8.05 7.65
C ARG A 64 -15.89 -6.87 7.54
N ILE A 65 -16.39 -5.66 7.31
CA ILE A 65 -15.58 -4.43 7.33
C ILE A 65 -15.02 -4.19 8.74
N TYR A 66 -15.86 -4.27 9.77
CA TYR A 66 -15.41 -4.12 11.15
C TYR A 66 -14.34 -5.16 11.53
N LYS A 67 -14.49 -6.41 11.09
CA LYS A 67 -13.49 -7.46 11.32
C LYS A 67 -12.14 -7.17 10.64
N ILE A 68 -12.13 -6.46 9.52
CA ILE A 68 -10.88 -5.98 8.89
C ILE A 68 -10.27 -4.87 9.74
N MET A 69 -11.08 -3.93 10.25
CA MET A 69 -10.62 -2.85 11.12
C MET A 69 -10.07 -3.35 12.47
N ASP A 70 -10.65 -4.40 13.02
CA ASP A 70 -10.22 -5.07 14.26
C ASP A 70 -8.97 -5.96 14.08
N ASN A 71 -8.36 -5.94 12.89
CA ASN A 71 -7.17 -6.72 12.63
C ASN A 71 -5.97 -6.16 13.40
N TRP A 72 -5.45 -6.94 14.34
CA TRP A 72 -4.27 -6.60 15.15
C TRP A 72 -3.03 -6.23 14.32
N VAL A 73 -2.91 -6.72 13.09
CA VAL A 73 -1.82 -6.35 12.17
C VAL A 73 -1.88 -4.86 11.80
N LEU A 74 -3.07 -4.25 11.76
CA LEU A 74 -3.21 -2.82 11.48
C LEU A 74 -2.65 -1.94 12.60
N VAL A 75 -2.55 -2.45 13.83
CA VAL A 75 -1.88 -1.76 14.94
C VAL A 75 -0.38 -1.58 14.66
N ALA A 76 0.22 -2.43 13.82
CA ALA A 76 1.60 -2.25 13.40
C ALA A 76 1.79 -0.96 12.57
N LEU A 77 0.79 -0.51 11.80
CA LEU A 77 0.92 0.69 10.94
C LEU A 77 1.25 1.96 11.74
N PRO A 78 0.49 2.36 12.79
CA PRO A 78 0.88 3.47 13.64
C PRO A 78 2.24 3.30 14.30
N MET A 79 2.58 2.07 14.74
CA MET A 79 3.87 1.79 15.38
C MET A 79 5.04 1.96 14.41
N PHE A 80 4.87 1.55 13.14
CA PHE A 80 5.84 1.79 12.07
C PHE A 80 6.01 3.29 11.79
N ILE A 81 4.90 4.04 11.72
CA ILE A 81 4.93 5.50 11.55
C ILE A 81 5.65 6.16 12.73
N PHE A 82 5.33 5.75 13.96
CA PHE A 82 5.95 6.28 15.17
C PHE A 82 7.47 6.03 15.19
N MET A 83 7.90 4.79 14.91
CA MET A 83 9.31 4.44 14.79
C MET A 83 10.01 5.27 13.70
N GLY A 84 9.39 5.41 12.53
CA GLY A 84 9.93 6.24 11.45
C GLY A 84 10.13 7.69 11.86
N LEU A 85 9.15 8.29 12.52
CA LEU A 85 9.22 9.65 13.04
C LEU A 85 10.24 9.80 14.18
N MET A 86 10.38 8.80 15.05
CA MET A 86 11.41 8.80 16.08
C MET A 86 12.81 8.75 15.47
N LEU A 87 13.04 7.89 14.47
CA LEU A 87 14.33 7.79 13.78
C LEU A 87 14.68 9.10 13.06
N ASP A 88 13.70 9.72 12.41
CA ASP A 88 13.83 11.05 11.80
C ASP A 88 14.21 12.12 12.86
N LYS A 89 13.41 12.28 13.91
CA LYS A 89 13.65 13.29 14.95
C LYS A 89 14.88 13.05 15.83
N SER A 90 15.36 11.82 15.93
CA SER A 90 16.55 11.48 16.73
C SER A 90 17.87 11.98 16.13
N GLY A 91 17.88 12.36 14.85
CA GLY A 91 19.11 12.72 14.13
C GLY A 91 20.07 11.54 13.92
N ILE A 92 19.62 10.30 14.14
CA ILE A 92 20.44 9.10 13.90
C ILE A 92 20.82 8.99 12.42
N ALA A 93 19.90 9.33 11.51
CA ALA A 93 20.16 9.32 10.06
C ALA A 93 21.35 10.21 9.67
N GLU A 94 21.44 11.41 10.25
CA GLU A 94 22.53 12.35 10.01
C GLU A 94 23.86 11.83 10.57
N ARG A 95 23.85 11.31 11.80
CA ARG A 95 25.05 10.70 12.41
C ARG A 95 25.56 9.49 11.63
N MET A 96 24.65 8.68 11.11
CA MET A 96 24.99 7.55 10.23
C MET A 96 25.59 8.04 8.91
N MET A 97 25.06 9.11 8.31
CA MET A 97 25.61 9.73 7.10
C MET A 97 27.07 10.14 7.29
N TYR A 98 27.39 10.90 8.33
CA TYR A 98 28.78 11.29 8.60
C TYR A 98 29.69 10.09 8.89
N SER A 99 29.20 9.10 9.65
CA SER A 99 29.99 7.91 9.98
C SER A 99 30.33 7.08 8.74
N MET A 100 29.35 6.89 7.84
CA MET A 100 29.55 6.15 6.60
C MET A 100 30.38 6.95 5.58
N GLN A 101 30.28 8.28 5.56
CA GLN A 101 31.16 9.12 4.75
C GLN A 101 32.62 9.03 5.24
N ASN A 102 32.85 8.97 6.55
CA ASN A 102 34.20 8.74 7.07
C ASN A 102 34.74 7.35 6.70
N LEU A 103 33.87 6.34 6.65
CA LEU A 103 34.25 4.97 6.29
C LEU A 103 34.58 4.83 4.79
N PHE A 104 33.73 5.37 3.92
CA PHE A 104 33.84 5.20 2.46
C PHE A 104 34.41 6.41 1.71
N GLY A 105 34.66 7.53 2.38
CA GLY A 105 35.08 8.79 1.74
C GLY A 105 36.44 8.75 1.05
N LYS A 106 37.28 7.75 1.34
CA LYS A 106 38.56 7.53 0.66
C LYS A 106 38.39 6.79 -0.68
N VAL A 107 37.22 6.21 -0.96
CA VAL A 107 36.93 5.47 -2.18
C VAL A 107 36.40 6.42 -3.24
N ARG A 108 36.83 6.25 -4.50
CA ARG A 108 36.25 6.98 -5.64
C ARG A 108 34.75 6.65 -5.73
N GLY A 109 33.90 7.66 -5.62
CA GLY A 109 32.44 7.47 -5.52
C GLY A 109 31.91 7.13 -4.13
N GLY A 110 32.74 7.27 -3.08
CA GLY A 110 32.39 6.94 -1.69
C GLY A 110 31.08 7.59 -1.21
N LEU A 111 30.82 8.82 -1.63
CA LEU A 111 29.59 9.54 -1.29
C LEU A 111 28.32 8.85 -1.83
N ALA A 112 28.35 8.38 -3.08
CA ALA A 112 27.23 7.67 -3.68
C ALA A 112 26.98 6.33 -2.97
N ILE A 113 28.06 5.60 -2.67
CA ILE A 113 28.01 4.33 -1.92
C ILE A 113 27.39 4.56 -0.54
N THR A 114 27.80 5.61 0.17
CA THR A 114 27.26 5.99 1.47
C THR A 114 25.77 6.28 1.40
N VAL A 115 25.32 7.12 0.46
CA VAL A 115 23.91 7.50 0.32
C VAL A 115 23.05 6.28 0.00
N THR A 116 23.49 5.41 -0.92
CA THR A 116 22.76 4.19 -1.27
C THR A 116 22.67 3.23 -0.09
N LEU A 117 23.77 2.97 0.63
CA LEU A 117 23.76 2.06 1.79
C LEU A 117 22.85 2.56 2.91
N ILE A 118 22.91 3.84 3.23
CA ILE A 118 22.05 4.42 4.26
C ILE A 118 20.59 4.40 3.81
N GLY A 119 20.34 4.70 2.53
CA GLY A 119 19.01 4.55 1.93
C GLY A 119 18.45 3.16 2.14
N ILE A 120 19.25 2.11 1.90
CA ILE A 120 18.84 0.72 2.12
C ILE A 120 18.54 0.45 3.60
N ILE A 121 19.44 0.85 4.51
CA ILE A 121 19.28 0.59 5.95
C ILE A 121 18.05 1.30 6.53
N LEU A 122 17.87 2.57 6.18
CA LEU A 122 16.74 3.36 6.65
C LEU A 122 15.43 2.89 6.02
N ALA A 123 15.40 2.60 4.71
CA ALA A 123 14.20 2.08 4.05
C ALA A 123 13.76 0.72 4.62
N ALA A 124 14.71 -0.18 4.87
CA ALA A 124 14.41 -1.47 5.49
C ALA A 124 13.85 -1.34 6.91
N SER A 125 14.29 -0.33 7.65
CA SER A 125 13.89 -0.13 9.04
C SER A 125 12.59 0.66 9.17
N THR A 126 12.35 1.70 8.37
CA THR A 126 11.18 2.58 8.52
C THR A 126 9.98 2.15 7.68
N GLY A 127 10.18 1.43 6.57
CA GLY A 127 9.11 1.06 5.64
C GLY A 127 8.40 2.25 4.95
N ILE A 128 8.87 3.49 5.15
CA ILE A 128 8.27 4.71 4.62
C ILE A 128 9.20 5.31 3.58
N ILE A 129 8.81 5.16 2.31
CA ILE A 129 9.68 5.54 1.17
C ILE A 129 9.79 7.07 1.03
N GLY A 130 8.68 7.80 1.20
CA GLY A 130 8.63 9.24 0.90
C GLY A 130 9.48 10.12 1.83
N ALA A 131 9.21 10.07 3.14
CA ALA A 131 9.87 10.94 4.11
C ALA A 131 11.39 10.69 4.20
N SER A 132 11.80 9.41 4.20
CA SER A 132 13.22 9.03 4.32
C SER A 132 14.05 9.46 3.10
N VAL A 133 13.50 9.38 1.88
CA VAL A 133 14.20 9.82 0.67
C VAL A 133 14.38 11.33 0.65
N VAL A 134 13.37 12.11 1.04
CA VAL A 134 13.47 13.57 1.10
C VAL A 134 14.53 14.00 2.11
N LEU A 135 14.54 13.41 3.30
CA LEU A 135 15.53 13.67 4.35
C LEU A 135 16.94 13.36 3.86
N LEU A 136 17.16 12.17 3.31
CA LEU A 136 18.47 11.78 2.77
C LEU A 136 18.92 12.70 1.65
N SER A 137 18.01 13.13 0.78
CA SER A 137 18.30 14.08 -0.29
C SER A 137 18.72 15.44 0.27
N LEU A 138 18.02 15.95 1.29
CA LEU A 138 18.35 17.22 1.96
C LEU A 138 19.70 17.16 2.71
N LEU A 139 20.07 16.00 3.26
CA LEU A 139 21.37 15.80 3.90
C LEU A 139 22.49 15.55 2.89
N SER A 140 22.23 14.77 1.83
CA SER A 140 23.24 14.37 0.87
C SER A 140 23.59 15.52 -0.07
N LEU A 141 22.61 16.25 -0.60
CA LEU A 141 22.80 17.33 -1.57
C LEU A 141 23.87 18.36 -1.15
N PRO A 142 23.83 18.97 0.06
CA PRO A 142 24.87 19.90 0.48
C PRO A 142 26.25 19.23 0.58
N ALA A 143 26.30 17.97 1.02
CA ALA A 143 27.55 17.21 1.07
C ALA A 143 28.10 16.89 -0.34
N MET A 144 27.25 16.61 -1.34
CA MET A 144 27.68 16.40 -2.73
C MET A 144 28.24 17.69 -3.34
N LEU A 145 27.52 18.81 -3.16
CA LEU A 145 27.92 20.11 -3.68
C LEU A 145 29.22 20.61 -3.05
N GLY A 146 29.44 20.35 -1.75
CA GLY A 146 30.70 20.65 -1.07
C GLY A 146 31.91 19.87 -1.61
N GLN A 147 31.67 18.74 -2.29
CA GLN A 147 32.72 17.92 -2.94
C GLN A 147 32.87 18.20 -4.44
N GLY A 148 32.22 19.24 -4.96
CA GLY A 148 32.37 19.66 -6.37
C GLY A 148 31.53 18.86 -7.37
N TYR A 149 30.47 18.17 -6.93
CA TYR A 149 29.50 17.57 -7.87
C TYR A 149 28.75 18.67 -8.63
N ASP A 150 28.49 18.42 -9.92
CA ASP A 150 27.74 19.33 -10.78
C ASP A 150 26.29 19.49 -10.33
N ARG A 151 25.74 20.69 -10.56
CA ARG A 151 24.37 21.07 -10.21
C ARG A 151 23.33 20.68 -11.27
N SER A 152 23.77 20.09 -12.38
CA SER A 152 22.98 19.82 -13.59
C SER A 152 22.79 18.33 -13.84
#